data_AF-A0A345P281-F1
#
_entry.id   AF-A0A345P281-F1
#
_cell.length_a   1.000
_cell.length_b   1.000
_cell.length_c   1.000
_cell.angle_alpha   90.00
_cell.angle_beta   90.00
_cell.angle_gamma   90.00
#
_symmetry.space_group_name_H-M   'P 1'
#
loop_
_entity.id
_entity.type
_entity.pdbx_description
1 polymer ?
#
loop_
_entity_poly.entity_id
_entity_poly.type
_entity_poly.pdbx_seq_one_letter_code
_entity_poly.pdbx_strand_id
1 'polypeptide(L)'
;MLTVALPQASAQIANGTHSLTYQVNQPNSNSASIANDYFVKPAVATVSNGSAVVQLTLKNSSWITKFDPPGGAKVLNEDLKADTRVVEFNVSDISKPVIAAMKVDVEDINYHHEYSVSIVFEDNNSQVTPPATGNTTPPVTTPPTTTPSTTPKPGTSININTSGNITKPSTTTTQVANPQTSDSTPYLLMIALAGSAFLLYRTRLKTKQGEQ
;
A
#
# COMPACT_ATOMS: atom_id res chain seq x y z
N MET A 1 -6.54 53.64 14.75
CA MET A 1 -6.93 52.53 13.85
C MET A 1 -6.30 51.26 14.41
N LEU A 2 -7.05 50.46 15.17
CA LEU A 2 -6.54 49.20 15.73
C LEU A 2 -6.90 48.09 14.74
N THR A 3 -5.92 47.64 13.96
CA THR A 3 -6.08 46.50 13.04
C THR A 3 -6.13 45.22 13.86
N VAL A 4 -7.33 44.68 14.04
CA VAL A 4 -7.51 43.30 14.52
C VAL A 4 -7.20 42.37 13.35
N ALA A 5 -6.00 41.79 13.36
CA ALA A 5 -5.68 40.68 12.48
C ALA A 5 -6.49 39.48 12.94
N LEU A 6 -7.47 39.05 12.14
CA LEU A 6 -8.15 37.78 12.33
C LEU A 6 -7.10 36.67 12.17
N PRO A 7 -6.98 35.71 13.10
CA PRO A 7 -6.11 34.56 12.90
C PRO A 7 -6.63 33.81 11.67
N GLN A 8 -5.79 33.73 10.65
CA GLN A 8 -6.02 32.88 9.50
C GLN A 8 -5.89 31.44 10.00
N ALA A 9 -7.02 30.83 10.38
CA ALA A 9 -7.05 29.45 10.82
C ALA A 9 -6.72 28.56 9.62
N SER A 10 -5.45 28.20 9.44
CA SER A 10 -5.12 27.00 8.69
C SER A 10 -5.79 25.85 9.43
N ALA A 11 -6.62 25.06 8.74
CA ALA A 11 -7.15 23.83 9.29
C ALA A 11 -5.96 22.98 9.75
N GLN A 12 -5.80 22.84 11.06
CA GLN A 12 -4.73 22.06 11.66
C GLN A 12 -5.41 20.89 12.37
N ILE A 13 -4.87 19.68 12.20
CA ILE A 13 -5.36 18.50 12.92
C ILE A 13 -5.31 18.79 14.43
N ALA A 14 -6.43 18.54 15.10
CA ALA A 14 -6.54 18.78 16.54
C ALA A 14 -5.60 17.85 17.32
N ASN A 15 -5.23 18.24 18.54
CA ASN A 15 -4.42 17.37 19.40
C ASN A 15 -5.19 16.08 19.76
N GLY A 16 -4.47 14.97 19.92
CA GLY A 16 -5.03 13.66 20.28
C GLY A 16 -4.68 12.55 19.30
N THR A 17 -5.25 11.37 19.53
CA THR A 17 -5.05 10.20 18.67
C THR A 17 -6.10 10.17 17.55
N HIS A 18 -5.61 10.04 16.33
CA HIS A 18 -6.41 10.05 15.11
C HIS A 18 -6.07 8.88 14.21
N SER A 19 -7.05 8.47 13.43
CA SER A 19 -6.82 7.64 12.27
C SER A 19 -6.74 8.51 11.03
N LEU A 20 -5.54 8.63 10.47
CA LEU A 20 -5.27 9.54 9.36
C LEU A 20 -5.23 8.79 8.04
N THR A 21 -6.00 9.27 7.08
CA THR A 21 -5.79 8.86 5.69
C THR A 21 -4.51 9.52 5.21
N TYR A 22 -3.76 8.84 4.35
CA TYR A 22 -2.54 9.38 3.78
C TYR A 22 -2.27 8.76 2.42
N GLN A 23 -1.42 9.44 1.65
CA GLN A 23 -0.92 8.95 0.37
C GLN A 23 0.61 8.97 0.38
N VAL A 24 1.22 7.93 -0.20
CA VAL A 24 2.66 7.92 -0.47
C VAL A 24 2.88 8.30 -1.93
N ASN A 25 3.50 9.44 -2.13
CA ASN A 25 3.73 10.04 -3.43
C ASN A 25 5.14 9.80 -3.94
N GLN A 26 5.29 9.96 -5.25
CA GLN A 26 6.59 10.14 -5.88
C GLN A 26 7.30 11.36 -5.27
N PRO A 27 8.64 11.36 -5.24
CA PRO A 27 9.38 12.50 -4.70
C PRO A 27 9.06 13.76 -5.51
N ASN A 28 8.79 14.87 -4.80
CA ASN A 28 8.47 16.17 -5.39
C ASN A 28 7.24 16.18 -6.33
N SER A 29 6.30 15.25 -6.14
CA SER A 29 5.08 15.14 -6.93
C SER A 29 3.87 14.89 -6.04
N ASN A 30 2.69 15.22 -6.55
CA ASN A 30 1.40 14.92 -5.91
C ASN A 30 0.79 13.61 -6.43
N SER A 31 1.52 12.88 -7.29
CA SER A 31 1.07 11.58 -7.81
C SER A 31 1.52 10.45 -6.90
N ALA A 32 0.61 9.51 -6.66
CA ALA A 32 0.91 8.30 -5.91
C ALA A 32 2.15 7.58 -6.49
N SER A 33 3.01 7.11 -5.60
CA SER A 33 4.10 6.19 -5.93
C SER A 33 3.56 4.76 -6.03
N ILE A 34 4.25 3.91 -6.79
CA ILE A 34 4.04 2.45 -6.70
C ILE A 34 4.23 1.95 -5.27
N ALA A 35 5.11 2.63 -4.50
CA ALA A 35 5.28 2.36 -3.08
C ALA A 35 3.97 2.47 -2.29
N ASN A 36 3.04 3.34 -2.69
CA ASN A 36 1.79 3.57 -1.97
C ASN A 36 1.06 2.28 -1.63
N ASP A 37 1.00 1.31 -2.53
CA ASP A 37 0.25 0.08 -2.30
C ASP A 37 0.84 -0.78 -1.19
N TYR A 38 2.11 -0.60 -0.85
CA TYR A 38 2.80 -1.31 0.22
C TYR A 38 2.60 -0.71 1.61
N PHE A 39 1.91 0.43 1.67
CA PHE A 39 1.60 1.15 2.90
C PHE A 39 0.10 0.97 3.18
N VAL A 40 -0.22 0.36 4.32
CA VAL A 40 -1.60 0.07 4.72
C VAL A 40 -2.24 1.32 5.31
N LYS A 41 -3.44 1.65 4.84
CA LYS A 41 -4.23 2.80 5.31
C LYS A 41 -5.36 2.31 6.20
N PRO A 42 -5.80 3.13 7.16
CA PRO A 42 -5.24 4.43 7.57
C PRO A 42 -4.01 4.29 8.49
N ALA A 43 -3.29 5.40 8.69
CA ALA A 43 -2.26 5.54 9.72
C ALA A 43 -2.90 5.76 11.09
N VAL A 44 -2.17 5.45 12.16
CA VAL A 44 -2.51 5.91 13.52
C VAL A 44 -1.53 7.01 13.90
N ALA A 45 -2.01 8.17 14.32
CA ALA A 45 -1.16 9.30 14.70
C ALA A 45 -1.61 9.91 16.02
N THR A 46 -0.66 10.22 16.89
CA THR A 46 -0.91 11.03 18.09
C THR A 46 -0.35 12.42 17.86
N VAL A 47 -1.24 13.40 17.67
CA VAL A 47 -0.94 14.79 17.31
C VAL A 47 -0.82 15.66 18.56
N SER A 48 0.21 16.50 18.60
CA SER A 48 0.44 17.50 19.64
C SER A 48 1.06 18.76 19.03
N ASN A 49 0.27 19.84 18.99
CA ASN A 49 0.66 21.16 18.51
C ASN A 49 1.25 21.15 17.09
N GLY A 50 0.63 20.40 16.16
CA GLY A 50 1.06 20.29 14.77
C GLY A 50 2.13 19.22 14.50
N SER A 51 2.90 18.81 15.51
CA SER A 51 3.77 17.63 15.44
C SER A 51 2.99 16.35 15.74
N ALA A 52 3.53 15.18 15.37
CA ALA A 52 2.90 13.91 15.68
C ALA A 52 3.90 12.75 15.84
N VAL A 53 3.47 11.73 16.58
CA VAL A 53 4.03 10.38 16.51
C VAL A 53 3.12 9.55 15.62
N VAL A 54 3.66 9.02 14.52
CA VAL A 54 2.89 8.30 13.50
C VAL A 54 3.28 6.83 13.47
N GLN A 55 2.28 5.96 13.44
CA GLN A 55 2.41 4.53 13.22
C GLN A 55 1.86 4.14 11.84
N LEU A 56 2.69 3.49 11.04
CA LEU A 56 2.34 2.97 9.72
C LEU A 56 2.52 1.46 9.69
N THR A 57 1.64 0.77 8.96
CA THR A 57 1.82 -0.66 8.67
C THR A 57 2.33 -0.83 7.24
N LEU A 58 3.43 -1.55 7.08
CA LEU A 58 4.05 -1.89 5.80
C LEU A 58 3.75 -3.35 5.48
N LYS A 59 3.35 -3.64 4.24
CA LYS A 59 3.19 -5.01 3.71
C LYS A 59 4.33 -5.36 2.76
N ASN A 60 4.52 -6.65 2.50
CA ASN A 60 5.70 -7.17 1.83
C ASN A 60 6.97 -6.66 2.55
N SER A 61 6.94 -6.74 3.89
CA SER A 61 7.97 -6.20 4.78
C SER A 61 9.36 -6.68 4.37
N SER A 62 9.48 -7.95 3.98
CA SER A 62 10.72 -8.57 3.48
C SER A 62 11.36 -7.83 2.30
N TRP A 63 10.57 -7.21 1.43
CA TRP A 63 11.09 -6.47 0.26
C TRP A 63 11.60 -5.08 0.65
N ILE A 64 10.98 -4.43 1.63
CA ILE A 64 11.36 -3.09 2.08
C ILE A 64 12.44 -3.23 3.15
N THR A 65 13.70 -3.36 2.76
CA THR A 65 14.83 -3.61 3.67
C THR A 65 15.25 -2.37 4.45
N LYS A 66 14.95 -1.18 3.96
CA LYS A 66 15.16 0.08 4.68
C LYS A 66 13.94 1.00 4.50
N PHE A 67 13.47 1.57 5.60
CA PHE A 67 12.51 2.67 5.64
C PHE A 67 12.98 3.70 6.67
N ASP A 68 13.35 4.88 6.20
CA ASP A 68 14.14 5.85 6.97
C ASP A 68 13.55 7.27 6.78
N PRO A 69 12.47 7.60 7.51
CA PRO A 69 11.94 8.96 7.59
C PRO A 69 12.88 9.87 8.41
N PRO A 70 12.67 11.19 8.44
CA PRO A 70 13.48 12.10 9.25
C PRO A 70 13.45 11.69 10.73
N GLY A 71 14.62 11.50 11.33
CA GLY A 71 14.75 10.99 12.70
C GLY A 71 14.65 9.47 12.84
N GLY A 72 14.52 8.74 11.73
CA GLY A 72 14.44 7.29 11.67
C GLY A 72 13.07 6.75 12.08
N ALA A 73 12.89 5.45 11.90
CA ALA A 73 11.71 4.72 12.33
C ALA A 73 12.07 3.58 13.29
N LYS A 74 11.21 3.35 14.28
CA LYS A 74 11.26 2.22 15.20
C LYS A 74 10.25 1.16 14.76
N VAL A 75 10.66 -0.11 14.72
CA VAL A 75 9.71 -1.22 14.53
C VAL A 75 8.99 -1.50 15.86
N LEU A 76 7.67 -1.53 15.83
CA LEU A 76 6.82 -1.83 16.99
C LEU A 76 6.35 -3.28 17.01
N ASN A 77 6.03 -3.83 15.85
CA ASN A 77 5.52 -5.18 15.70
C ASN A 77 5.84 -5.74 14.30
N GLU A 78 5.98 -7.05 14.19
CA GLU A 78 6.18 -7.76 12.92
C GLU A 78 5.30 -9.00 12.87
N ASP A 79 4.71 -9.27 11.71
CA ASP A 79 4.03 -10.52 11.40
C ASP A 79 4.72 -11.17 10.20
N LEU A 80 5.55 -12.17 10.47
CA LEU A 80 6.30 -12.91 9.46
C LEU A 80 5.41 -13.75 8.54
N LYS A 81 4.23 -14.17 9.02
CA LYS A 81 3.30 -14.99 8.23
C LYS A 81 2.52 -14.14 7.24
N ALA A 82 2.12 -12.95 7.65
CA ALA A 82 1.48 -11.98 6.77
C ALA A 82 2.49 -11.14 5.96
N ASP A 83 3.78 -11.25 6.27
CA ASP A 83 4.87 -10.41 5.76
C ASP A 83 4.56 -8.91 5.93
N THR A 84 4.22 -8.51 7.16
CA THR A 84 3.93 -7.12 7.51
C THR A 84 4.72 -6.66 8.73
N ARG A 85 4.92 -5.35 8.85
CA ARG A 85 5.47 -4.72 10.07
C ARG A 85 4.81 -3.40 10.36
N VAL A 86 4.72 -3.05 11.65
CA VAL A 86 4.29 -1.74 12.13
C VAL A 86 5.52 -0.94 12.52
N VAL A 87 5.66 0.26 11.95
CA VAL A 87 6.74 1.20 12.25
C VAL A 87 6.20 2.47 12.87
N GLU A 88 6.97 3.08 13.76
CA GLU A 88 6.67 4.34 14.44
C GLU A 88 7.77 5.36 14.19
N PHE A 89 7.41 6.60 13.90
CA PHE A 89 8.36 7.70 13.72
C PHE A 89 7.75 9.06 14.10
N ASN A 90 8.62 10.03 14.33
CA ASN A 90 8.23 11.40 14.67
C ASN A 90 8.05 12.23 13.40
N VAL A 91 7.01 13.07 13.40
CA VAL A 91 6.71 14.05 12.36
C VAL A 91 6.68 15.43 13.00
N SER A 92 7.53 16.34 12.53
CA SER A 92 7.66 17.70 13.09
C SER A 92 6.52 18.63 12.69
N ASP A 93 5.90 18.39 11.54
CA ASP A 93 4.77 19.17 11.04
C ASP A 93 3.91 18.25 10.17
N ILE A 94 2.77 17.81 10.71
CA ILE A 94 1.90 16.84 10.03
C ILE A 94 1.18 17.42 8.81
N SER A 95 1.14 18.75 8.69
CA SER A 95 0.58 19.44 7.52
C SER A 95 1.52 19.45 6.31
N LYS A 96 2.78 19.02 6.50
CA LYS A 96 3.79 18.99 5.45
C LYS A 96 4.10 17.56 5.00
N PRO A 97 4.50 17.37 3.73
CA PRO A 97 4.95 16.08 3.27
C PRO A 97 6.20 15.62 4.04
N VAL A 98 6.19 14.36 4.47
CA VAL A 98 7.34 13.70 5.09
C VAL A 98 8.13 12.98 4.01
N ILE A 99 9.35 13.45 3.75
CA ILE A 99 10.25 12.81 2.78
C ILE A 99 11.02 11.69 3.48
N ALA A 100 10.79 10.45 3.04
CA ALA A 100 11.45 9.26 3.61
C ALA A 100 12.32 8.57 2.56
N ALA A 101 13.53 8.19 2.95
CA ALA A 101 14.37 7.31 2.15
C ALA A 101 13.92 5.85 2.34
N MET A 102 13.97 5.07 1.27
CA MET A 102 13.54 3.69 1.27
C MET A 102 14.47 2.86 0.39
N LYS A 103 14.76 1.63 0.82
CA LYS A 103 15.44 0.62 0.01
C LYS A 103 14.51 -0.57 -0.20
N VAL A 104 14.45 -1.03 -1.44
CA VAL A 104 13.71 -2.21 -1.84
C VAL A 104 14.70 -3.21 -2.42
N ASP A 105 14.77 -4.38 -1.81
CA ASP A 105 15.58 -5.51 -2.28
C ASP A 105 14.68 -6.73 -2.53
N VAL A 106 14.78 -7.30 -3.72
CA VAL A 106 14.10 -8.55 -4.09
C VAL A 106 15.10 -9.44 -4.83
N GLU A 107 15.70 -10.36 -4.08
CA GLU A 107 16.82 -11.19 -4.54
C GLU A 107 16.43 -12.09 -5.74
N ASP A 108 15.22 -12.66 -5.71
CA ASP A 108 14.73 -13.58 -6.74
C ASP A 108 14.71 -12.97 -8.16
N ILE A 109 14.69 -11.65 -8.25
CA ILE A 109 14.71 -10.89 -9.50
C ILE A 109 15.91 -9.93 -9.60
N ASN A 110 16.91 -10.05 -8.71
CA ASN A 110 18.08 -9.19 -8.62
C ASN A 110 17.73 -7.69 -8.65
N TYR A 111 16.73 -7.30 -7.86
CA TYR A 111 16.25 -5.93 -7.77
C TYR A 111 16.77 -5.28 -6.49
N HIS A 112 17.58 -4.24 -6.62
CA HIS A 112 18.21 -3.54 -5.49
C HIS A 112 18.19 -2.04 -5.76
N HIS A 113 17.20 -1.35 -5.19
CA HIS A 113 17.02 0.07 -5.47
C HIS A 113 16.72 0.88 -4.22
N GLU A 114 17.28 2.08 -4.19
CA GLU A 114 16.98 3.11 -3.21
C GLU A 114 16.16 4.23 -3.85
N TYR A 115 15.13 4.66 -3.14
CA TYR A 115 14.19 5.70 -3.54
C TYR A 115 13.92 6.66 -2.39
N SER A 116 13.46 7.85 -2.73
CA SER A 116 12.77 8.72 -1.79
C SER A 116 11.28 8.74 -2.12
N VAL A 117 10.45 8.73 -1.08
CA VAL A 117 9.00 8.89 -1.19
C VAL A 117 8.54 10.07 -0.35
N SER A 118 7.39 10.62 -0.69
CA SER A 118 6.77 11.74 0.03
C SER A 118 5.46 11.27 0.65
N ILE A 119 5.37 11.23 1.98
CA ILE A 119 4.16 10.80 2.70
C ILE A 119 3.34 12.04 3.03
N VAL A 120 2.11 12.12 2.54
CA VAL A 120 1.19 13.24 2.75
C VAL A 120 0.00 12.75 3.56
N PHE A 121 -0.23 13.37 4.71
CA PHE A 121 -1.38 13.08 5.57
C PHE A 121 -2.55 14.00 5.19
N GLU A 122 -3.74 13.42 5.12
CA GLU A 122 -4.98 14.14 4.82
C GLU A 122 -5.76 14.43 6.10
N ASP A 123 -6.39 15.60 6.15
CA ASP A 123 -7.21 16.06 7.27
C ASP A 123 -8.58 15.37 7.31
N ASN A 124 -8.60 14.05 7.54
CA ASN A 124 -9.82 13.30 7.80
C ASN A 124 -9.93 13.05 9.31
N ASN A 125 -10.49 14.03 10.04
CA ASN A 125 -10.64 14.01 11.50
C ASN A 125 -11.61 12.91 11.97
N SER A 126 -11.17 11.65 11.93
CA SER A 126 -11.83 10.52 12.58
C SER A 126 -10.98 10.12 13.79
N GLN A 127 -11.40 10.57 14.97
CA GLN A 127 -10.75 10.18 16.23
C GLN A 127 -10.86 8.67 16.41
N VAL A 128 -9.74 8.03 16.76
CA VAL A 128 -9.71 6.61 17.07
C VAL A 128 -9.10 6.42 18.45
N THR A 129 -9.75 5.59 19.26
CA THR A 129 -9.22 5.16 20.55
C THR A 129 -8.05 4.19 20.28
N PRO A 130 -6.87 4.38 20.89
CA PRO A 130 -5.74 3.48 20.69
C PRO A 130 -6.13 2.02 20.93
N PRO A 131 -5.60 1.05 20.15
CA PRO A 131 -5.87 -0.36 20.41
C PRO A 131 -5.33 -0.73 21.79
N ALA A 132 -6.22 -1.22 22.66
CA ALA A 132 -5.85 -1.71 23.98
C ALA A 132 -4.99 -2.97 23.84
N THR A 133 -3.78 -2.96 24.40
CA THR A 133 -3.01 -4.16 24.65
C THR A 133 -3.75 -5.02 25.68
N GLY A 134 -4.49 -6.04 25.23
CA GLY A 134 -5.35 -6.87 26.07
C GLY A 134 -5.09 -8.36 25.92
N ASN A 135 -4.45 -8.95 26.94
CA ASN A 135 -4.43 -10.39 27.20
C ASN A 135 -5.83 -10.89 27.63
N THR A 136 -6.14 -12.11 27.19
CA THR A 136 -7.03 -13.14 27.80
C THR A 136 -8.57 -12.98 27.85
N THR A 137 -9.21 -13.87 27.05
CA THR A 137 -10.40 -14.71 27.31
C THR A 137 -11.78 -14.23 26.80
N PRO A 138 -12.55 -15.09 26.07
CA PRO A 138 -13.68 -14.66 25.25
C PRO A 138 -15.05 -14.83 25.93
N PRO A 139 -16.08 -14.04 25.53
CA PRO A 139 -17.47 -14.45 25.70
C PRO A 139 -18.04 -14.96 24.36
N VAL A 140 -18.52 -16.20 24.43
CA VAL A 140 -19.43 -16.85 23.49
C VAL A 140 -20.69 -16.01 23.30
N THR A 141 -21.12 -15.76 22.06
CA THR A 141 -22.55 -15.65 21.73
C THR A 141 -22.80 -16.09 20.29
N THR A 142 -23.80 -16.94 20.15
CA THR A 142 -24.30 -17.70 19.00
C THR A 142 -24.87 -16.87 17.83
N PRO A 143 -24.95 -17.45 16.61
CA PRO A 143 -25.32 -16.78 15.36
C PRO A 143 -26.83 -16.84 15.05
N PRO A 144 -27.37 -15.96 14.18
CA PRO A 144 -28.56 -16.27 13.40
C PRO A 144 -28.20 -16.68 11.97
N THR A 145 -28.73 -17.82 11.55
CA THR A 145 -28.72 -18.37 10.19
C THR A 145 -30.07 -18.06 9.50
N THR A 146 -30.11 -18.23 8.17
CA THR A 146 -31.27 -18.53 7.27
C THR A 146 -32.09 -17.36 6.69
N THR A 147 -32.53 -17.31 5.41
CA THR A 147 -32.21 -17.93 4.10
C THR A 147 -32.91 -17.05 2.99
N PRO A 148 -33.20 -17.47 1.72
CA PRO A 148 -32.81 -16.73 0.50
C PRO A 148 -34.01 -16.20 -0.32
N SER A 149 -33.78 -15.51 -1.44
CA SER A 149 -34.72 -15.59 -2.57
C SER A 149 -34.11 -15.22 -3.93
N THR A 150 -34.65 -15.88 -4.93
CA THR A 150 -34.18 -16.12 -6.30
C THR A 150 -34.74 -15.12 -7.34
N THR A 151 -34.00 -15.01 -8.45
CA THR A 151 -34.21 -14.31 -9.75
C THR A 151 -35.56 -14.61 -10.45
N PRO A 152 -36.01 -13.85 -11.51
CA PRO A 152 -35.42 -13.91 -12.88
C PRO A 152 -35.40 -12.60 -13.75
N LYS A 153 -34.53 -12.65 -14.78
CA LYS A 153 -34.26 -11.78 -15.98
C LYS A 153 -35.51 -11.56 -16.89
N PRO A 154 -35.58 -10.70 -17.97
CA PRO A 154 -34.67 -10.57 -19.15
C PRO A 154 -34.40 -9.11 -19.66
N GLY A 155 -33.26 -8.72 -20.26
CA GLY A 155 -32.87 -8.89 -21.69
C GLY A 155 -31.94 -7.71 -22.11
N THR A 156 -30.68 -7.95 -22.51
CA THR A 156 -30.12 -7.93 -23.89
C THR A 156 -30.10 -6.57 -24.62
N SER A 157 -28.92 -5.97 -24.78
CA SER A 157 -28.42 -5.48 -26.08
C SER A 157 -26.91 -5.32 -26.07
N ILE A 158 -26.29 -5.83 -27.13
CA ILE A 158 -24.87 -5.80 -27.48
C ILE A 158 -24.62 -4.55 -28.33
N ASN A 159 -23.47 -3.90 -28.21
CA ASN A 159 -22.86 -3.25 -29.38
C ASN A 159 -21.33 -3.28 -29.32
N ILE A 160 -20.74 -3.67 -30.44
CA ILE A 160 -19.31 -3.90 -30.70
C ILE A 160 -18.93 -2.94 -31.81
N ASN A 161 -17.93 -2.09 -31.61
CA ASN A 161 -17.22 -1.42 -32.71
C ASN A 161 -15.71 -1.45 -32.47
N THR A 162 -15.01 -2.13 -33.39
CA THR A 162 -13.55 -2.22 -33.55
C THR A 162 -13.15 -1.44 -34.80
N SER A 163 -12.09 -0.63 -34.71
CA SER A 163 -11.11 -0.28 -35.76
C SER A 163 -10.15 0.74 -35.11
N GLY A 164 -8.83 0.62 -35.02
CA GLY A 164 -7.83 -0.02 -35.87
C GLY A 164 -7.05 1.07 -36.62
N ASN A 165 -5.86 1.50 -36.14
CA ASN A 165 -4.70 1.78 -37.00
C ASN A 165 -3.38 2.00 -36.22
N ILE A 166 -2.29 1.43 -36.76
CA ILE A 166 -0.90 1.49 -36.29
C ILE A 166 -0.11 2.39 -37.25
N THR A 167 0.71 3.33 -36.73
CA THR A 167 1.91 3.82 -37.44
C THR A 167 3.00 4.29 -36.45
N LYS A 168 4.24 3.77 -36.63
CA LYS A 168 5.54 4.17 -36.04
C LYS A 168 6.47 4.48 -37.24
N PRO A 169 7.40 5.46 -37.25
CA PRO A 169 8.70 5.50 -36.52
C PRO A 169 8.99 6.94 -35.96
N SER A 170 9.98 7.30 -35.13
CA SER A 170 11.42 6.98 -35.03
C SER A 170 12.00 7.53 -33.68
N THR A 171 13.25 7.17 -33.39
CA THR A 171 14.11 7.33 -32.20
C THR A 171 14.39 8.75 -31.67
N THR A 172 14.48 8.93 -30.33
CA THR A 172 15.46 9.78 -29.59
C THR A 172 15.42 9.46 -28.08
N THR A 173 16.60 9.41 -27.44
CA THR A 173 16.93 9.11 -26.04
C THR A 173 16.17 9.95 -25.00
N THR A 174 15.44 9.34 -24.06
CA THR A 174 14.96 9.99 -22.80
C THR A 174 14.59 8.92 -21.74
N GLN A 175 14.80 9.23 -20.45
CA GLN A 175 14.45 8.41 -19.28
C GLN A 175 13.15 7.61 -19.46
N VAL A 176 13.22 6.29 -19.21
CA VAL A 176 12.05 5.42 -19.27
C VAL A 176 11.10 5.70 -18.11
N ALA A 177 9.98 6.36 -18.42
CA ALA A 177 8.78 6.29 -17.61
C ALA A 177 8.25 4.85 -17.63
N ASN A 178 7.95 4.29 -16.46
CA ASN A 178 7.36 2.96 -16.33
C ASN A 178 5.91 2.99 -16.86
N PRO A 179 5.57 2.28 -17.95
CA PRO A 179 4.27 2.42 -18.60
C PRO A 179 3.14 1.80 -17.78
N GLN A 180 1.98 2.46 -17.79
CA GLN A 180 0.74 1.99 -17.18
C GLN A 180 0.22 0.74 -17.91
N THR A 181 0.13 -0.40 -17.23
CA THR A 181 -0.58 -1.59 -17.76
C THR A 181 -2.06 -1.49 -17.42
N SER A 182 -2.85 -0.86 -18.30
CA SER A 182 -4.33 -0.93 -18.25
C SER A 182 -4.85 -2.20 -18.93
N ASP A 183 -4.18 -3.35 -18.75
CA ASP A 183 -4.60 -4.60 -19.35
C ASP A 183 -5.28 -5.48 -18.30
N SER A 184 -6.60 -5.59 -18.42
CA SER A 184 -7.39 -6.62 -17.75
C SER A 184 -6.93 -7.98 -18.26
N THR A 185 -5.94 -8.56 -17.59
CA THR A 185 -5.38 -9.86 -17.96
C THR A 185 -6.36 -10.96 -17.54
N PRO A 186 -6.88 -11.79 -18.47
CA PRO A 186 -7.84 -12.82 -18.12
C PRO A 186 -7.15 -13.88 -17.24
N TYR A 187 -7.75 -14.20 -16.09
CA TYR A 187 -7.26 -15.19 -15.10
C TYR A 187 -6.86 -16.56 -15.68
N LEU A 188 -7.31 -16.88 -16.90
CA LEU A 188 -6.93 -18.06 -17.66
C LEU A 188 -5.41 -18.15 -17.93
N LEU A 189 -4.71 -17.01 -18.03
CA LEU A 189 -3.26 -16.99 -18.30
C LEU A 189 -2.43 -17.24 -17.01
N MET A 190 -2.97 -16.88 -15.84
CA MET A 190 -2.33 -17.17 -14.54
C MET A 190 -2.42 -18.66 -14.16
N ILE A 191 -3.53 -19.33 -14.50
CA ILE A 191 -3.70 -20.77 -14.22
C ILE A 191 -2.73 -21.60 -15.09
N ALA A 192 -2.39 -21.15 -16.30
CA ALA A 192 -1.42 -21.80 -17.17
C ALA A 192 0.04 -21.70 -16.64
N LEU A 193 0.40 -20.62 -15.95
CA LEU A 193 1.71 -20.45 -15.33
C LEU A 193 1.88 -21.30 -14.05
N ALA A 194 0.83 -21.50 -13.27
CA ALA A 194 0.88 -22.36 -12.08
C ALA A 194 1.01 -23.86 -12.43
N GLY A 195 0.42 -24.30 -13.55
CA GLY A 195 0.48 -25.70 -14.00
C GLY A 195 1.86 -26.15 -14.48
N SER A 196 2.64 -25.27 -15.12
CA SER A 196 3.97 -25.59 -15.63
C SER A 196 5.01 -25.76 -14.53
N ALA A 197 4.90 -24.99 -13.43
CA ALA A 197 5.75 -25.14 -12.26
C ALA A 197 5.54 -26.51 -11.56
N PHE A 198 4.29 -26.97 -11.46
CA PHE A 198 3.98 -28.29 -10.87
C PHE A 198 4.50 -29.45 -11.74
N LEU A 199 4.41 -29.34 -13.07
CA LEU A 199 4.95 -30.34 -14.00
C LEU A 199 6.49 -30.40 -13.99
N LEU A 200 7.18 -29.26 -13.86
CA LEU A 200 8.64 -29.20 -13.73
C LEU A 200 9.14 -29.69 -12.37
N TYR A 201 8.40 -29.45 -11.29
CA TYR A 201 8.71 -29.98 -9.97
C TYR A 201 8.61 -31.52 -9.93
N ARG A 202 7.58 -32.08 -10.58
CA ARG A 202 7.35 -33.53 -10.63
C ARG A 202 8.35 -34.30 -11.50
N THR A 203 8.90 -33.69 -12.55
CA THR A 203 9.97 -34.29 -13.36
C THR A 203 11.31 -34.27 -12.64
N ARG A 204 11.64 -33.19 -11.91
CA ARG A 204 12.86 -33.08 -11.08
C ARG A 204 12.95 -34.09 -9.93
N LEU A 205 11.81 -34.53 -9.38
CA LEU A 205 11.76 -35.55 -8.33
C LEU A 205 11.99 -36.98 -8.86
N LYS A 206 11.62 -37.28 -10.11
CA LYS A 206 11.83 -38.61 -10.71
C LYS A 206 13.29 -38.86 -11.11
N THR A 207 14.03 -37.82 -11.51
CA THR A 207 15.46 -37.97 -11.88
C THR A 207 16.35 -38.28 -10.67
N LYS A 208 15.90 -38.00 -9.44
CA LYS A 208 16.67 -38.26 -8.21
C LYS A 208 16.53 -39.69 -7.64
N GLN A 209 15.73 -40.57 -8.25
CA GLN A 209 15.59 -41.97 -7.81
C GLN A 209 16.05 -43.00 -8.84
N GLY A 210 16.72 -42.56 -9.92
CA GLY A 210 17.26 -43.44 -10.96
C GLY A 210 18.77 -43.66 -10.94
N GLU A 211 19.47 -43.16 -9.93
CA GLU A 211 20.93 -43.28 -9.82
C GLU A 211 21.30 -43.82 -8.43
N GLN A 212 21.00 -45.11 -8.24
CA GLN A 212 21.76 -46.07 -7.42
C GLN A 212 21.58 -47.46 -8.05
#